data_AF-A0ABC8U1L8-F1
#
_entry.id   AF-A0ABC8U1L8-F1
#
_cell.length_a   1.000
_cell.length_b   1.000
_cell.length_c   1.000
_cell.angle_alpha   90.00
_cell.angle_beta   90.00
_cell.angle_gamma   90.00
#
_symmetry.space_group_name_H-M   'P 1'
#
loop_
_entity.id
_entity.type
_entity.pdbx_description
1 polymer ?
#
loop_
_entity_poly.entity_id
_entity_poly.type
_entity_poly.pdbx_seq_one_letter_code
_entity_poly.pdbx_strand_id
1 'polypeptide(L)'
;MDGHWRERALTFLAAANNHGDLAVKMSSLKQAKDILLSVEPSHAAELFPYLVELQSSPESVVRKALVEVIEEIGLTTMEHSSVLMPVLLTFLKDKENIVARQSIISGTNIFCGVLEELSLQFHRRGIVERWLGELWAWMVRYKDAVFGILLEAGTVGLKLLALKFLETYVLLFTSDTDDSKTPTAEAITRHGRAFNISVVVGGHPVLDPLALTTEANRTLGILLDFLRSASTFPGSLTISVVNCMLLSSTFMRS
;
A
#
# COMPACT_ATOMS: atom_id res chain seq x y z
N MET A 1 -32.86 -8.10 -6.91
CA MET A 1 -33.05 -6.89 -6.08
C MET A 1 -32.24 -5.71 -6.66
N ASP A 2 -32.42 -5.40 -7.95
CA ASP A 2 -31.22 -5.10 -8.78
C ASP A 2 -31.11 -3.64 -9.27
N GLY A 3 -31.38 -2.66 -8.42
CA GLY A 3 -31.12 -1.25 -8.81
C GLY A 3 -31.09 -0.22 -7.69
N HIS A 4 -31.80 -0.48 -6.58
CA HIS A 4 -31.95 0.49 -5.49
C HIS A 4 -30.63 0.81 -4.77
N TRP A 5 -29.73 -0.17 -4.62
CA TRP A 5 -28.42 0.07 -4.00
C TRP A 5 -27.52 0.95 -4.89
N ARG A 6 -27.57 0.74 -6.21
CA ARG A 6 -26.73 1.42 -7.20
C ARG A 6 -27.08 2.90 -7.29
N GLU A 7 -28.37 3.20 -7.42
CA GLU A 7 -28.87 4.58 -7.43
C GLU A 7 -28.56 5.31 -6.12
N ARG A 8 -28.71 4.61 -4.99
CA ARG A 8 -28.37 5.14 -3.67
C ARG A 8 -26.87 5.42 -3.52
N ALA A 9 -26.00 4.51 -3.95
CA ALA A 9 -24.55 4.70 -3.93
C ALA A 9 -24.13 5.87 -4.82
N LEU A 10 -24.69 5.97 -6.03
CA LEU A 10 -24.47 7.09 -6.95
C LEU A 10 -24.90 8.43 -6.34
N THR A 11 -26.04 8.46 -5.65
CA THR A 11 -26.50 9.67 -4.95
C THR A 11 -25.49 10.13 -3.90
N PHE A 12 -24.95 9.19 -3.11
CA PHE A 12 -23.94 9.52 -2.11
C PHE A 12 -22.59 9.91 -2.73
N LEU A 13 -22.16 9.25 -3.80
CA LEU A 13 -20.93 9.61 -4.52
C LEU A 13 -21.04 11.02 -5.15
N ALA A 14 -22.20 11.33 -5.74
CA ALA A 14 -22.48 12.66 -6.29
C ALA A 14 -22.48 13.73 -5.18
N ALA A 15 -23.08 13.45 -4.02
CA ALA A 15 -23.04 14.36 -2.87
C ALA A 15 -21.62 14.52 -2.32
N ALA A 16 -20.85 13.43 -2.22
CA ALA A 16 -19.46 13.46 -1.78
C ALA A 16 -18.57 14.30 -2.70
N ASN A 17 -18.84 14.31 -4.00
CA ASN A 17 -18.08 15.08 -4.97
C ASN A 17 -18.50 16.56 -5.00
N ASN A 18 -19.81 16.84 -5.01
CA ASN A 18 -20.35 18.14 -5.41
C ASN A 18 -20.95 19.01 -4.29
N HIS A 19 -21.23 18.45 -3.10
CA HIS A 19 -21.94 19.21 -2.06
C HIS A 19 -21.08 20.35 -1.48
N GLY A 20 -21.67 21.50 -1.12
CA GLY A 20 -20.89 22.65 -0.60
C GLY A 20 -20.39 22.48 0.85
N ASP A 21 -21.06 21.65 1.64
CA ASP A 21 -20.72 21.34 3.03
C ASP A 21 -19.78 20.11 3.14
N LEU A 22 -18.61 20.30 3.77
CA LEU A 22 -17.61 19.26 3.97
C LEU A 22 -18.11 18.08 4.84
N ALA A 23 -18.89 18.34 5.89
CA ALA A 23 -19.42 17.27 6.75
C ALA A 23 -20.40 16.37 5.99
N VAL A 24 -21.18 16.97 5.08
CA VAL A 24 -22.05 16.21 4.17
C VAL A 24 -21.22 15.42 3.17
N LYS A 25 -20.14 15.98 2.60
CA LYS A 25 -19.24 15.23 1.72
C LYS A 25 -18.67 13.99 2.40
N MET A 26 -18.15 14.16 3.62
CA MET A 26 -17.52 13.09 4.38
C MET A 26 -18.51 12.00 4.80
N SER A 27 -19.69 12.39 5.30
CA SER A 27 -20.73 11.42 5.66
C SER A 27 -21.28 10.67 4.44
N SER A 28 -21.41 11.34 3.30
CA SER A 28 -21.84 10.72 2.04
C SER A 28 -20.79 9.74 1.51
N LEU A 29 -19.50 10.11 1.52
CA LEU A 29 -18.43 9.19 1.10
C LEU A 29 -18.38 7.93 1.97
N LYS A 30 -18.56 8.09 3.30
CA LYS A 30 -18.66 6.95 4.21
C LYS A 30 -19.84 6.04 3.85
N GLN A 31 -21.02 6.61 3.62
CA GLN A 31 -22.21 5.82 3.26
C GLN A 31 -22.07 5.14 1.89
N ALA A 32 -21.46 5.81 0.92
CA ALA A 32 -21.13 5.20 -0.37
C ALA A 32 -20.19 4.00 -0.19
N LYS A 33 -19.11 4.18 0.57
CA LYS A 33 -18.16 3.11 0.90
C LYS A 33 -18.86 1.91 1.56
N ASP A 34 -19.66 2.15 2.59
CA ASP A 34 -20.35 1.09 3.33
C ASP A 34 -21.28 0.28 2.39
N ILE A 35 -21.94 0.92 1.41
CA ILE A 35 -22.73 0.23 0.39
C ILE A 35 -21.81 -0.59 -0.53
N LEU A 36 -20.74 0.01 -1.07
CA LEU A 36 -19.82 -0.66 -1.99
C LEU A 36 -19.18 -1.92 -1.37
N LEU A 37 -18.87 -1.90 -0.08
CA LEU A 37 -18.31 -3.04 0.65
C LEU A 37 -19.37 -4.10 1.02
N SER A 38 -20.66 -3.78 0.93
CA SER A 38 -21.76 -4.69 1.29
C SER A 38 -22.32 -5.49 0.10
N VAL A 39 -21.96 -5.12 -1.13
CA VAL A 39 -22.44 -5.76 -2.36
C VAL A 39 -21.36 -6.65 -2.97
N GLU A 40 -21.73 -7.43 -3.99
CA GLU A 40 -20.77 -8.27 -4.69
C GLU A 40 -19.64 -7.41 -5.32
N PRO A 41 -18.36 -7.82 -5.20
CA PRO A 41 -17.21 -7.07 -5.70
C PRO A 41 -17.33 -6.58 -7.15
N SER A 42 -17.83 -7.45 -8.04
CA SER A 42 -18.01 -7.15 -9.46
C SER A 42 -19.05 -6.05 -9.70
N HIS A 43 -20.12 -6.04 -8.92
CA HIS A 43 -21.14 -4.99 -8.96
C HIS A 43 -20.61 -3.67 -8.38
N ALA A 44 -19.87 -3.72 -7.27
CA ALA A 44 -19.24 -2.53 -6.69
C ALA A 44 -18.28 -1.84 -7.67
N ALA A 45 -17.53 -2.64 -8.43
CA ALA A 45 -16.53 -2.18 -9.40
C ALA A 45 -17.11 -1.25 -10.48
N GLU A 46 -18.39 -1.40 -10.83
CA GLU A 46 -19.08 -0.50 -11.77
C GLU A 46 -19.07 0.96 -11.32
N LEU A 47 -18.97 1.20 -10.01
CA LEU A 47 -19.02 2.53 -9.42
C LEU A 47 -17.63 3.11 -9.08
N PHE A 48 -16.55 2.35 -9.26
CA PHE A 48 -15.18 2.85 -9.00
C PHE A 48 -14.78 4.06 -9.85
N PRO A 49 -15.21 4.22 -11.12
CA PRO A 49 -14.95 5.45 -11.87
C PRO A 49 -15.44 6.72 -11.15
N TYR A 50 -16.55 6.65 -10.42
CA TYR A 50 -17.07 7.78 -9.64
C TYR A 50 -16.23 8.04 -8.38
N LEU A 51 -15.62 7.01 -7.78
CA LEU A 51 -14.63 7.21 -6.72
C LEU A 51 -13.39 7.93 -7.24
N VAL A 52 -12.94 7.60 -8.46
CA VAL A 52 -11.79 8.24 -9.10
C VAL A 52 -12.02 9.75 -9.27
N GLU A 53 -13.24 10.20 -9.56
CA GLU A 53 -13.57 11.63 -9.70
C GLU A 53 -13.28 12.45 -8.43
N LEU A 54 -13.43 11.86 -7.24
CA LEU A 54 -13.16 12.54 -5.96
C LEU A 54 -11.68 12.95 -5.83
N GLN A 55 -10.77 12.42 -6.66
CA GLN A 55 -9.38 12.83 -6.67
C GLN A 55 -9.18 14.31 -6.98
N SER A 56 -10.12 14.91 -7.72
CA SER A 56 -10.09 16.32 -8.10
C SER A 56 -10.70 17.24 -7.03
N SER A 57 -11.15 16.69 -5.91
CA SER A 57 -11.74 17.45 -4.82
C SER A 57 -10.77 18.53 -4.29
N PRO A 58 -11.20 19.79 -4.12
CA PRO A 58 -10.34 20.83 -3.56
C PRO A 58 -10.00 20.56 -2.09
N GLU A 59 -10.90 19.89 -1.34
CA GLU A 59 -10.69 19.60 0.08
C GLU A 59 -9.77 18.39 0.28
N SER A 60 -8.61 18.63 0.89
CA SER A 60 -7.62 17.58 1.17
C SER A 60 -8.11 16.50 2.12
N VAL A 61 -9.06 16.82 2.99
CA VAL A 61 -9.71 15.84 3.88
C VAL A 61 -10.53 14.82 3.08
N VAL A 62 -11.19 15.25 1.99
CA VAL A 62 -11.93 14.34 1.10
C VAL A 62 -10.95 13.46 0.32
N ARG A 63 -9.87 14.03 -0.22
CA ARG A 63 -8.83 13.25 -0.91
C ARG A 63 -8.16 12.24 0.01
N LYS A 64 -7.88 12.61 1.26
CA LYS A 64 -7.38 11.70 2.30
C LYS A 64 -8.37 10.56 2.56
N ALA A 65 -9.65 10.86 2.70
CA ALA A 65 -10.68 9.83 2.92
C ALA A 65 -10.85 8.91 1.70
N LEU A 66 -10.68 9.44 0.48
CA LEU A 66 -10.65 8.62 -0.73
C LEU A 66 -9.50 7.60 -0.67
N VAL A 67 -8.30 7.99 -0.21
CA VAL A 67 -7.20 7.04 -0.02
C VAL A 67 -7.56 5.91 0.95
N GLU A 68 -8.21 6.23 2.07
CA GLU A 68 -8.67 5.24 3.05
C GLU A 68 -9.71 4.28 2.45
N VAL A 69 -10.63 4.80 1.62
CA VAL A 69 -11.60 3.99 0.87
C VAL A 69 -10.90 3.06 -0.14
N ILE A 70 -9.88 3.57 -0.84
CA ILE A 70 -9.07 2.78 -1.79
C ILE A 70 -8.35 1.64 -1.07
N GLU A 71 -7.87 1.85 0.16
CA GLU A 71 -7.26 0.80 0.98
C GLU A 71 -8.26 -0.33 1.28
N GLU A 72 -9.43 0.02 1.82
CA GLU A 72 -10.44 -0.97 2.17
C GLU A 72 -10.91 -1.77 0.95
N ILE A 73 -11.11 -1.10 -0.19
CA ILE A 73 -11.45 -1.76 -1.47
C ILE A 73 -10.28 -2.62 -1.96
N GLY A 74 -9.04 -2.12 -1.88
CA GLY A 74 -7.84 -2.82 -2.32
C GLY A 74 -7.56 -4.11 -1.55
N LEU A 75 -8.05 -4.20 -0.30
CA LEU A 75 -7.89 -5.38 0.55
C LEU A 75 -9.10 -6.33 0.52
N THR A 76 -10.31 -5.84 0.22
CA THR A 76 -11.54 -6.66 0.21
C THR A 76 -11.99 -7.06 -1.18
N THR A 77 -11.72 -6.23 -2.19
CA THR A 77 -12.16 -6.34 -3.59
C THR A 77 -10.96 -6.18 -4.52
N MET A 78 -9.90 -6.92 -4.22
CA MET A 78 -8.59 -6.73 -4.84
C MET A 78 -8.60 -6.92 -6.36
N GLU A 79 -9.37 -7.89 -6.87
CA GLU A 79 -9.53 -8.19 -8.31
C GLU A 79 -9.94 -6.98 -9.16
N HIS A 80 -10.75 -6.08 -8.60
CA HIS A 80 -11.26 -4.91 -9.32
C HIS A 80 -10.56 -3.60 -8.97
N SER A 81 -9.58 -3.64 -8.06
CA SER A 81 -8.94 -2.45 -7.48
C SER A 81 -7.94 -1.75 -8.43
N SER A 82 -7.52 -2.39 -9.52
CA SER A 82 -6.54 -1.84 -10.48
C SER A 82 -6.92 -0.46 -11.04
N VAL A 83 -8.22 -0.16 -11.18
CA VAL A 83 -8.72 1.15 -11.64
C VAL A 83 -8.42 2.30 -10.64
N LEU A 84 -8.23 1.98 -9.36
CA LEU A 84 -7.97 2.93 -8.29
C LEU A 84 -6.46 3.19 -8.08
N MET A 85 -5.58 2.31 -8.57
CA MET A 85 -4.13 2.43 -8.38
C MET A 85 -3.51 3.72 -8.95
N PRO A 86 -3.94 4.24 -10.11
CA PRO A 86 -3.46 5.54 -10.60
C PRO A 86 -3.75 6.70 -9.64
N VAL A 87 -4.88 6.65 -8.91
CA VAL A 87 -5.25 7.67 -7.92
C VAL A 87 -4.28 7.63 -6.74
N LEU A 88 -4.02 6.42 -6.21
CA LEU A 88 -3.06 6.22 -5.13
C LEU A 88 -1.65 6.72 -5.49
N LEU A 89 -1.18 6.44 -6.71
CA LEU A 89 0.10 6.94 -7.23
C LEU A 89 0.13 8.46 -7.34
N THR A 90 -0.96 9.06 -7.84
CA THR A 90 -1.07 10.51 -7.98
C THR A 90 -0.99 11.20 -6.61
N PHE A 91 -1.64 10.62 -5.60
CA PHE A 91 -1.69 11.17 -4.26
C PHE A 91 -0.38 11.07 -3.47
N LEU A 92 0.58 10.22 -3.86
CA LEU A 92 1.94 10.27 -3.32
C LEU A 92 2.60 11.64 -3.55
N LYS A 93 2.18 12.37 -4.58
CA LYS A 93 2.66 13.71 -4.95
C LYS A 93 1.63 14.81 -4.63
N ASP A 94 0.65 14.54 -3.78
CA ASP A 94 -0.34 15.54 -3.40
C ASP A 94 0.34 16.74 -2.73
N LYS A 95 -0.14 17.95 -3.06
CA LYS A 95 0.37 19.20 -2.50
C LYS A 95 0.21 19.26 -0.97
N GLU A 96 -0.83 18.62 -0.44
CA GLU A 96 -1.11 18.57 0.99
C GLU A 96 -0.49 17.31 1.61
N ASN A 97 0.45 17.52 2.55
CA ASN A 97 1.15 16.42 3.22
C ASN A 97 0.19 15.38 3.83
N ILE A 98 -0.99 15.77 4.31
CA ILE A 98 -1.92 14.82 4.93
C ILE A 98 -2.38 13.72 3.96
N VAL A 99 -2.51 14.05 2.67
CA VAL A 99 -2.94 13.12 1.63
C VAL A 99 -1.77 12.23 1.20
N ALA A 100 -0.60 12.82 0.96
CA ALA A 100 0.61 12.06 0.61
C ALA A 100 1.02 11.10 1.74
N ARG A 101 0.94 11.52 3.01
CA ARG A 101 1.21 10.65 4.16
C ARG A 101 0.23 9.49 4.22
N GLN A 102 -1.07 9.74 4.05
CA GLN A 102 -2.08 8.68 4.03
C GLN A 102 -1.86 7.72 2.86
N SER A 103 -1.45 8.23 1.71
CA SER A 103 -1.16 7.41 0.52
C SER A 103 0.00 6.45 0.75
N ILE A 104 1.05 6.88 1.46
CA ILE A 104 2.15 5.98 1.84
C ILE A 104 1.64 4.89 2.80
N ILE A 105 0.84 5.27 3.80
CA ILE A 105 0.31 4.32 4.80
C ILE A 105 -0.59 3.27 4.14
N SER A 106 -1.64 3.74 3.45
CA SER A 106 -2.61 2.87 2.80
C SER A 106 -1.99 2.03 1.69
N GLY A 107 -1.11 2.62 0.87
CA GLY A 107 -0.42 1.88 -0.17
C GLY A 107 0.58 0.86 0.36
N THR A 108 1.17 1.07 1.55
CA THR A 108 1.96 0.03 2.23
C THR A 108 1.09 -1.18 2.60
N ASN A 109 -0.12 -0.94 3.12
CA ASN A 109 -1.03 -2.02 3.48
C ASN A 109 -1.50 -2.80 2.25
N ILE A 110 -1.86 -2.10 1.16
CA ILE A 110 -2.21 -2.73 -0.13
C ILE A 110 -1.02 -3.54 -0.66
N PHE A 111 0.20 -2.98 -0.65
CA PHE A 111 1.40 -3.66 -1.10
C PHE A 111 1.61 -5.00 -0.38
N CYS A 112 1.50 -5.00 0.95
CA CYS A 112 1.58 -6.24 1.74
C CYS A 112 0.45 -7.22 1.39
N GLY A 113 -0.79 -6.74 1.30
CA GLY A 113 -1.94 -7.59 0.96
C GLY A 113 -1.81 -8.24 -0.42
N VAL A 114 -1.31 -7.51 -1.42
CA VAL A 114 -1.05 -8.05 -2.77
C VAL A 114 0.00 -9.16 -2.74
N LEU A 115 1.08 -8.98 -1.96
CA LEU A 115 2.10 -10.01 -1.79
C LEU A 115 1.57 -11.26 -1.09
N GLU A 116 0.78 -11.08 -0.03
CA GLU A 116 0.12 -12.17 0.69
C GLU A 116 -0.79 -12.96 -0.26
N GLU A 117 -1.59 -12.28 -1.08
CA GLU A 117 -2.48 -12.94 -2.04
C GLU A 117 -1.70 -13.64 -3.16
N LEU A 118 -0.61 -13.05 -3.68
CA LEU A 118 0.28 -13.68 -4.67
C LEU A 118 0.81 -15.02 -4.14
N SER A 119 1.34 -15.00 -2.91
CA SER A 119 1.81 -16.21 -2.25
C SER A 119 0.70 -17.21 -1.99
N LEU A 120 -0.47 -16.74 -1.57
CA LEU A 120 -1.59 -17.61 -1.24
C LEU A 120 -2.13 -18.34 -2.48
N GLN A 121 -2.32 -17.64 -3.60
CA GLN A 121 -2.78 -18.25 -4.85
C GLN A 121 -1.77 -19.28 -5.36
N PHE A 122 -0.50 -18.91 -5.40
CA PHE A 122 0.54 -19.82 -5.85
C PHE A 122 0.66 -21.04 -4.92
N HIS A 123 0.67 -20.85 -3.61
CA HIS A 123 0.75 -21.96 -2.65
C HIS A 123 -0.47 -22.91 -2.73
N ARG A 124 -1.68 -22.39 -2.93
CA ARG A 124 -2.91 -23.20 -2.96
C ARG A 124 -3.19 -23.84 -4.32
N ARG A 125 -2.89 -23.14 -5.41
CA ARG A 125 -3.33 -23.50 -6.77
C ARG A 125 -2.17 -23.75 -7.74
N GLY A 126 -0.94 -23.40 -7.38
CA GLY A 126 0.23 -23.45 -8.26
C GLY A 126 0.19 -22.43 -9.41
N ILE A 127 -0.82 -21.57 -9.44
CA ILE A 127 -1.04 -20.56 -10.48
C ILE A 127 -1.37 -19.22 -9.84
N VAL A 128 -1.10 -18.15 -10.57
CA VAL A 128 -1.44 -16.78 -10.18
C VAL A 128 -2.36 -16.22 -11.25
N GLU A 129 -3.49 -15.67 -10.82
CA GLU A 129 -4.45 -15.08 -11.74
C GLU A 129 -3.90 -13.80 -12.39
N ARG A 130 -4.31 -13.56 -13.64
CA ARG A 130 -3.78 -12.46 -14.44
C ARG A 130 -4.00 -11.09 -13.79
N TRP A 131 -5.17 -10.85 -13.21
CA TRP A 131 -5.49 -9.58 -12.55
C TRP A 131 -4.52 -9.28 -11.40
N LEU A 132 -4.03 -10.31 -10.70
CA LEU A 132 -3.12 -10.15 -9.58
C LEU A 132 -1.70 -9.82 -10.07
N GLY A 133 -1.30 -10.38 -11.22
CA GLY A 133 -0.08 -9.94 -11.92
C GLY A 133 -0.16 -8.49 -12.39
N GLU A 134 -1.32 -8.05 -12.90
CA GLU A 134 -1.55 -6.65 -13.28
C GLU A 134 -1.51 -5.71 -12.06
N LEU A 135 -2.10 -6.12 -10.95
CA LEU A 135 -2.05 -5.36 -9.70
C LEU A 135 -0.64 -5.31 -9.09
N TRP A 136 0.13 -6.40 -9.20
CA TRP A 136 1.54 -6.40 -8.82
C TRP A 136 2.36 -5.40 -9.64
N ALA A 137 2.12 -5.29 -10.94
CA ALA A 137 2.79 -4.29 -11.76
C ALA A 137 2.50 -2.84 -11.29
N TRP A 138 1.29 -2.58 -10.77
CA TRP A 138 0.99 -1.32 -10.10
C TRP A 138 1.76 -1.15 -8.79
N MET A 139 1.89 -2.21 -7.99
CA MET A 139 2.66 -2.19 -6.74
C MET A 139 4.16 -1.96 -6.97
N VAL A 140 4.74 -2.46 -8.06
CA VAL A 140 6.12 -2.15 -8.46
C VAL A 140 6.28 -0.65 -8.75
N ARG A 141 5.37 -0.05 -9.53
CA ARG A 141 5.38 1.40 -9.80
C ARG A 141 5.20 2.22 -8.52
N TYR A 142 4.34 1.75 -7.62
CA TYR A 142 4.12 2.37 -6.33
C TYR A 142 5.39 2.35 -5.47
N LYS A 143 6.06 1.19 -5.37
CA LYS A 143 7.37 1.07 -4.70
C LYS A 143 8.36 2.09 -5.26
N ASP A 144 8.52 2.15 -6.58
CA ASP A 144 9.47 3.08 -7.21
C ASP A 144 9.13 4.55 -6.91
N ALA A 145 7.83 4.89 -6.91
CA ALA A 145 7.36 6.23 -6.56
C ALA A 145 7.66 6.59 -5.08
N VAL A 146 7.45 5.67 -4.14
CA VAL A 146 7.78 5.88 -2.72
C VAL A 146 9.29 6.02 -2.51
N PHE A 147 10.11 5.24 -3.24
CA PHE A 147 11.56 5.40 -3.22
C PHE A 147 11.99 6.79 -3.72
N GLY A 148 11.34 7.31 -4.75
CA GLY A 148 11.57 8.67 -5.25
C GLY A 148 11.41 9.76 -4.18
N ILE A 149 10.48 9.61 -3.25
CA ILE A 149 10.23 10.58 -2.15
C ILE A 149 11.47 10.78 -1.26
N LEU A 150 12.30 9.75 -1.09
CA LEU A 150 13.53 9.85 -0.30
C LEU A 150 14.57 10.74 -0.97
N LEU A 151 14.64 10.69 -2.29
CA LEU A 151 15.60 11.42 -3.13
C LEU A 151 15.17 12.88 -3.36
N GLU A 152 13.85 13.14 -3.37
CA GLU A 152 13.32 14.48 -3.60
C GLU A 152 13.46 15.41 -2.37
N ALA A 153 13.40 16.72 -2.60
CA ALA A 153 13.24 17.70 -1.52
C ALA A 153 11.82 17.60 -0.98
N GLY A 154 11.68 17.28 0.31
CA GLY A 154 10.38 16.99 0.90
C GLY A 154 10.39 17.11 2.41
N THR A 155 9.21 16.99 3.03
CA THR A 155 9.09 17.08 4.49
C THR A 155 9.73 15.87 5.15
N VAL A 156 10.34 16.10 6.32
CA VAL A 156 10.92 15.04 7.16
C VAL A 156 9.89 13.94 7.44
N GLY A 157 8.64 14.33 7.68
CA GLY A 157 7.54 13.38 7.95
C GLY A 157 7.23 12.45 6.79
N LEU A 158 7.28 12.91 5.54
CA LEU A 158 7.09 12.05 4.36
C LEU A 158 8.29 11.11 4.16
N LYS A 159 9.51 11.62 4.32
CA LYS A 159 10.73 10.79 4.24
C LYS A 159 10.75 9.69 5.30
N LEU A 160 10.30 9.99 6.53
CA LEU A 160 10.17 8.98 7.58
C LEU A 160 9.18 7.86 7.21
N LEU A 161 8.04 8.19 6.60
CA LEU A 161 7.08 7.19 6.15
C LEU A 161 7.60 6.38 4.96
N ALA A 162 8.28 7.02 4.01
CA ALA A 162 8.92 6.31 2.91
C ALA A 162 10.01 5.35 3.42
N LEU A 163 10.85 5.77 4.37
CA LEU A 163 11.80 4.88 5.05
C LEU A 163 11.11 3.70 5.73
N LYS A 164 9.95 3.92 6.37
CA LYS A 164 9.20 2.83 6.99
C LYS A 164 8.66 1.84 5.97
N PHE A 165 8.23 2.31 4.80
CA PHE A 165 7.87 1.42 3.69
C PHE A 165 9.09 0.62 3.19
N LEU A 166 10.26 1.25 3.04
CA LEU A 166 11.50 0.55 2.66
C LEU A 166 11.90 -0.52 3.69
N GLU A 167 11.75 -0.23 4.97
CA GLU A 167 11.96 -1.20 6.05
C GLU A 167 11.06 -2.42 5.85
N THR A 168 9.77 -2.20 5.65
CA THR A 168 8.80 -3.27 5.37
C THR A 168 9.20 -4.06 4.12
N TYR A 169 9.60 -3.38 3.05
CA TYR A 169 10.06 -4.02 1.81
C TYR A 169 11.27 -4.93 2.06
N VAL A 170 12.30 -4.43 2.76
CA VAL A 170 13.49 -5.23 3.09
C VAL A 170 13.09 -6.45 3.92
N LEU A 171 12.30 -6.28 4.98
CA LEU A 171 11.87 -7.38 5.86
C LEU A 171 11.12 -8.49 5.10
N LEU A 172 10.28 -8.13 4.13
CA LEU A 172 9.52 -9.09 3.32
C LEU A 172 10.43 -9.95 2.41
N PHE A 173 11.58 -9.43 2.00
CA PHE A 173 12.43 -10.05 0.98
C PHE A 173 13.84 -10.46 1.46
N THR A 174 14.16 -10.26 2.74
CA THR A 174 15.44 -10.69 3.37
C THR A 174 15.26 -11.53 4.64
N SER A 175 14.06 -11.97 5.00
CA SER A 175 13.85 -12.80 6.20
C SER A 175 14.30 -14.24 5.96
N ASP A 176 15.32 -14.69 6.70
CA ASP A 176 15.86 -16.05 6.68
C ASP A 176 14.99 -17.04 7.48
N THR A 177 15.06 -18.33 7.10
CA THR A 177 14.13 -19.40 7.48
C THR A 177 14.47 -20.19 8.76
N ASP A 178 15.54 -19.87 9.48
CA ASP A 178 16.00 -20.78 10.56
C ASP A 178 15.38 -20.57 11.95
N ASP A 179 14.62 -19.50 12.18
CA ASP A 179 13.90 -19.33 13.44
C ASP A 179 12.48 -19.90 13.34
N SER A 180 12.35 -21.17 13.72
CA SER A 180 11.11 -21.85 14.16
C SER A 180 10.40 -21.17 15.35
N LYS A 181 10.70 -19.89 15.62
CA LYS A 181 10.01 -19.10 16.63
C LYS A 181 8.72 -18.61 15.99
N THR A 182 7.61 -19.08 16.55
CA THR A 182 6.29 -18.49 16.37
C THR A 182 6.42 -16.96 16.29
N PRO A 183 5.88 -16.32 15.23
CA PRO A 183 6.07 -14.89 15.07
C PRO A 183 5.53 -14.19 16.32
N THR A 184 6.30 -13.29 16.90
CA THR A 184 5.85 -12.52 18.07
C THR A 184 4.50 -11.88 17.73
N ALA A 185 3.55 -11.98 18.66
CA ALA A 185 2.16 -11.58 18.47
C ALA A 185 1.99 -10.14 17.97
N GLU A 186 2.99 -9.27 18.11
CA GLU A 186 3.00 -7.89 17.60
C GLU A 186 3.22 -7.78 16.07
N ALA A 187 3.89 -8.74 15.43
CA ALA A 187 4.06 -8.79 13.97
C ALA A 187 2.86 -9.46 13.28
N ILE A 188 2.21 -10.41 13.97
CA ILE A 188 1.01 -11.11 13.49
C ILE A 188 -0.22 -10.19 13.47
N THR A 189 -0.22 -9.11 14.26
CA THR A 189 -1.43 -8.35 14.58
C THR A 189 -1.75 -7.17 13.66
N ARG A 190 -0.97 -6.90 12.60
CA ARG A 190 -1.34 -5.85 11.62
C ARG A 190 -1.66 -6.33 10.20
N HIS A 191 -1.07 -7.43 9.74
CA HIS A 191 -1.21 -7.92 8.35
C HIS A 191 -1.34 -9.44 8.38
N GLY A 192 -2.57 -9.93 8.61
CA GLY A 192 -2.84 -11.34 8.86
C GLY A 192 -2.12 -12.28 7.90
N ARG A 193 -1.11 -13.00 8.42
CA ARG A 193 -0.20 -13.96 7.76
C ARG A 193 0.92 -13.30 6.93
N ALA A 194 2.03 -13.01 7.61
CA ALA A 194 3.25 -12.48 7.00
C ALA A 194 3.71 -13.29 5.77
N PHE A 195 3.71 -12.63 4.60
CA PHE A 195 4.41 -13.08 3.41
C PHE A 195 5.89 -13.36 3.73
N ASN A 196 6.45 -14.44 3.16
CA ASN A 196 7.88 -14.74 3.23
C ASN A 196 8.36 -15.21 1.86
N ILE A 197 9.51 -14.70 1.40
CA ILE A 197 10.05 -14.99 0.07
C ILE A 197 10.41 -16.48 -0.15
N SER A 198 10.66 -17.25 0.92
CA SER A 198 10.86 -18.71 0.85
C SER A 198 9.68 -19.47 0.22
N VAL A 199 8.46 -18.93 0.34
CA VAL A 199 7.24 -19.50 -0.27
C VAL A 199 7.27 -19.40 -1.81
N VAL A 200 8.13 -18.52 -2.34
CA VAL A 200 8.20 -18.13 -3.76
C VAL A 200 9.39 -18.80 -4.48
N VAL A 201 10.29 -19.47 -3.73
CA VAL A 201 11.56 -20.07 -4.23
C VAL A 201 11.35 -21.19 -5.27
N GLY A 202 10.12 -21.72 -5.41
CA GLY A 202 9.76 -22.77 -6.36
C GLY A 202 9.45 -22.33 -7.81
N GLY A 203 9.84 -21.12 -8.23
CA GLY A 203 9.58 -20.64 -9.60
C GLY A 203 8.21 -19.99 -9.79
N HIS A 204 7.90 -19.00 -8.94
CA HIS A 204 6.65 -18.25 -9.00
C HIS A 204 6.50 -17.47 -10.32
N PRO A 205 5.33 -17.50 -10.98
CA PRO A 205 5.17 -16.96 -12.34
C PRO A 205 5.22 -15.43 -12.44
N VAL A 206 5.00 -14.73 -11.32
CA VAL A 206 4.94 -13.25 -11.25
C VAL A 206 6.10 -12.64 -10.46
N LEU A 207 6.67 -13.40 -9.52
CA LEU A 207 7.65 -12.91 -8.56
C LEU A 207 8.96 -13.64 -8.87
N ASP A 208 10.01 -12.89 -9.17
CA ASP A 208 11.36 -13.42 -9.31
C ASP A 208 12.08 -13.27 -7.96
N PRO A 209 12.26 -14.36 -7.18
CA PRO A 209 12.88 -14.28 -5.87
C PRO A 209 14.29 -13.68 -5.92
N LEU A 210 15.08 -14.00 -6.96
CA LEU A 210 16.44 -13.51 -7.08
C LEU A 210 16.46 -12.00 -7.34
N ALA A 211 15.60 -11.51 -8.23
CA ALA A 211 15.47 -10.09 -8.49
C ALA A 211 14.99 -9.32 -7.25
N LEU A 212 14.00 -9.87 -6.51
CA LEU A 212 13.45 -9.24 -5.32
C LEU A 212 14.46 -9.16 -4.17
N THR A 213 15.19 -10.24 -3.89
CA THR A 213 16.27 -10.24 -2.89
C THR A 213 17.42 -9.32 -3.30
N THR A 214 17.79 -9.29 -4.59
CA THR A 214 18.83 -8.36 -5.09
C THR A 214 18.41 -6.91 -4.89
N GLU A 215 17.15 -6.58 -5.18
CA GLU A 215 16.61 -5.23 -4.99
C GLU A 215 16.48 -4.86 -3.51
N ALA A 216 16.14 -5.81 -2.64
CA ALA A 216 16.13 -5.60 -1.19
C ALA A 216 17.55 -5.31 -0.65
N ASN A 217 18.56 -6.05 -1.12
CA ASN A 217 19.96 -5.78 -0.79
C ASN A 217 20.43 -4.41 -1.31
N ARG A 218 20.00 -4.00 -2.49
CA ARG A 218 20.25 -2.64 -3.01
C ARG A 218 19.61 -1.57 -2.12
N THR A 219 18.40 -1.83 -1.65
CA THR A 219 17.68 -0.94 -0.72
C THR A 219 18.44 -0.77 0.60
N LEU A 220 19.00 -1.85 1.15
CA LEU A 220 19.90 -1.79 2.31
C LEU A 220 21.13 -0.91 2.05
N GLY A 221 21.73 -1.00 0.86
CA GLY A 221 22.83 -0.13 0.43
C GLY A 221 22.46 1.36 0.47
N ILE A 222 21.26 1.71 -0.03
CA ILE A 222 20.75 3.09 0.01
C ILE A 222 20.58 3.56 1.47
N LEU A 223 20.01 2.72 2.34
CA LEU A 223 19.88 3.02 3.75
C LEU A 223 21.27 3.24 4.41
N LEU A 224 22.31 2.49 4.00
CA LEU A 224 23.68 2.67 4.53
C LEU A 224 24.25 4.03 4.13
N ASP A 225 23.99 4.47 2.90
CA ASP A 225 24.45 5.77 2.43
C ASP A 225 23.73 6.93 3.14
N PHE A 226 22.45 6.77 3.49
CA PHE A 226 21.74 7.69 4.38
C PHE A 226 22.38 7.78 5.77
N LEU A 227 22.78 6.64 6.37
CA LEU A 227 23.48 6.65 7.67
C LEU A 227 24.87 7.28 7.59
N ARG A 228 25.64 7.00 6.54
CA ARG A 228 26.96 7.63 6.33
C ARG A 228 26.86 9.14 6.26
N SER A 229 25.72 9.63 5.76
CA SER A 229 25.41 11.06 5.64
C SER A 229 24.58 11.59 6.82
N ALA A 230 24.45 10.83 7.94
CA ALA A 230 23.58 11.17 9.07
C ALA A 230 23.86 12.53 9.71
N SER A 231 25.09 13.05 9.62
CA SER A 231 25.45 14.39 10.09
C SER A 231 24.77 15.52 9.30
N THR A 232 24.21 15.21 8.13
CA THR A 232 23.53 16.15 7.23
C THR A 232 22.00 16.05 7.31
N PHE A 233 21.46 15.07 8.05
CA PHE A 233 20.02 14.81 8.15
C PHE A 233 19.46 15.13 9.55
N PRO A 234 18.17 15.47 9.64
CA PRO A 234 17.44 15.51 10.91
C PRO A 234 17.63 14.22 11.70
N GLY A 235 17.90 14.33 13.01
CA GLY A 235 18.20 13.17 13.87
C GLY A 235 17.10 12.11 13.90
N SER A 236 15.83 12.49 13.71
CA SER A 236 14.72 11.54 13.59
C SER A 236 14.83 10.61 12.39
N LEU A 237 15.35 11.10 11.24
CA LEU A 237 15.61 10.27 10.07
C LEU A 237 16.75 9.31 10.35
N THR A 238 17.84 9.77 10.96
CA THR A 238 18.97 8.92 11.35
C THR A 238 18.52 7.78 12.25
N ILE A 239 17.72 8.06 13.29
CA ILE A 239 17.18 7.04 14.19
C ILE A 239 16.31 6.03 13.44
N SER A 240 15.42 6.51 12.55
CA SER A 240 14.60 5.61 11.74
C SER A 240 15.44 4.70 10.86
N VAL A 241 16.46 5.21 10.18
CA VAL A 241 17.35 4.39 9.35
C VAL A 241 18.11 3.37 10.20
N VAL A 242 18.63 3.76 11.38
CA VAL A 242 19.29 2.83 12.31
C VAL A 242 18.33 1.71 12.73
N ASN A 243 17.09 2.04 13.09
CA ASN A 243 16.08 1.05 13.46
C ASN A 243 15.76 0.09 12.30
N CYS A 244 15.64 0.61 11.07
CA CYS A 244 15.42 -0.22 9.89
C CYS A 244 16.56 -1.24 9.71
N MET A 245 17.80 -0.77 9.90
CA MET A 245 18.98 -1.61 9.78
C MET A 245 19.09 -2.66 10.87
N LEU A 246 18.87 -2.28 12.13
CA LEU A 246 18.93 -3.21 13.25
C LEU A 246 17.96 -4.37 13.05
N LEU A 247 16.73 -4.07 12.62
CA LEU A 247 15.73 -5.07 12.28
C LEU A 247 16.25 -5.98 11.14
N SER A 248 16.73 -5.42 10.02
CA SER A 248 17.28 -6.22 8.92
C SER A 248 18.52 -7.06 9.28
N SER A 249 19.39 -6.55 10.17
CA SER A 249 20.64 -7.22 10.57
C SER A 249 20.43 -8.38 11.54
N THR A 250 19.30 -8.37 12.26
CA THR A 250 18.88 -9.49 13.10
C THR A 250 18.46 -10.68 12.23
N PHE A 251 17.98 -10.42 11.01
CA PHE A 251 17.59 -11.45 10.04
C PHE A 251 18.73 -11.91 9.11
N MET A 252 19.83 -11.15 8.97
CA MET A 252 21.00 -11.57 8.18
C MET A 252 22.09 -12.31 9.00
N ARG A 253 21.89 -12.54 10.30
CA ARG A 253 22.90 -13.11 11.23
C ARG A 253 22.51 -14.45 11.88
N SER A 254 21.46 -15.09 11.39
CA SER A 254 21.03 -16.44 11.78
C SER A 254 21.06 -17.32 10.55
#